data_AF-A0A1J8PRD6-F1
#
_entry.id   AF-A0A1J8PRD6-F1
#
_cell.length_a   1.000
_cell.length_b   1.000
_cell.length_c   1.000
_cell.angle_alpha   90.00
_cell.angle_beta   90.00
_cell.angle_gamma   90.00
#
_symmetry.space_group_name_H-M   'P 1'
#
loop_
_entity.id
_entity.type
_entity.pdbx_description
1 polymer ?
#
loop_
_entity_poly.entity_id
_entity_poly.type
_entity_poly.pdbx_seq_one_letter_code
_entity_poly.pdbx_strand_id
1 'polypeptide(L)'
;MIPPSWLHRAEPTIKGVGLACLHLVNFGLAFHLFKENVGGPCFMAGPSMLPTLDNSGELVIESILPHRLFPNRLARGELITLISPVNPSRIICKRVIGLPGDIICVDPTGLKAPSTEHVVIPKGHIWIAGDNAAWSMDSRDYGPVSMALVRGRIAARIYPFNRFTVFSSAATYIDQ
;
A
#
# COMPACT_ATOMS: atom_id res chain seq x y z
N MET A 1 -52.04 43.77 23.10
CA MET A 1 -50.80 43.63 22.32
C MET A 1 -50.63 42.17 21.95
N ILE A 2 -50.71 41.84 20.66
CA ILE A 2 -50.52 40.48 20.16
C ILE A 2 -49.03 40.33 19.82
N PRO A 3 -48.30 39.32 20.33
CA PRO A 3 -46.90 39.15 20.00
C PRO A 3 -46.75 38.75 18.52
N PRO A 4 -45.70 39.20 17.82
CA PRO A 4 -45.59 39.01 16.39
C PRO A 4 -45.11 37.59 16.02
N SER A 5 -45.63 37.07 14.90
CA SER A 5 -45.56 35.68 14.45
C SER A 5 -44.20 35.21 13.89
N TRP A 6 -43.16 36.04 13.93
CA TRP A 6 -41.86 35.78 13.29
C TRP A 6 -40.80 35.13 14.20
N LEU A 7 -41.17 34.68 15.40
CA LEU A 7 -40.26 34.13 16.41
C LEU A 7 -40.34 32.60 16.58
N HIS A 8 -40.73 31.85 15.54
CA HIS A 8 -40.50 30.40 15.51
C HIS A 8 -39.07 30.10 15.06
N ARG A 9 -38.11 30.37 15.94
CA ARG A 9 -36.77 29.79 15.83
C ARG A 9 -36.93 28.28 16.06
N ALA A 10 -36.79 27.49 14.99
CA ALA A 10 -36.82 26.04 15.08
C ALA A 10 -35.67 25.57 15.98
N GLU A 11 -35.98 25.24 17.24
CA GLU A 11 -34.99 24.61 18.11
C GLU A 11 -34.71 23.20 17.57
N PRO A 12 -33.44 22.82 17.39
CA PRO A 12 -33.11 21.47 16.98
C PRO A 12 -33.64 20.51 18.06
N THR A 13 -34.60 19.68 17.69
CA THR A 13 -35.21 18.72 18.61
C THR A 13 -34.11 17.77 19.10
N ILE A 14 -34.02 17.49 20.40
CA ILE A 14 -33.01 16.59 21.00
C ILE A 14 -32.90 15.26 20.24
N LYS A 15 -34.02 14.77 19.71
CA LYS A 15 -34.10 13.58 18.85
C LYS A 15 -33.35 13.74 17.51
N GLY A 16 -33.45 14.91 16.87
CA GLY A 16 -32.76 15.23 15.62
C GLY A 16 -31.25 15.35 15.80
N VAL A 17 -30.81 15.95 16.91
CA VAL A 17 -29.38 16.02 17.27
C VAL A 17 -28.84 14.62 17.57
N GLY A 18 -29.55 13.81 18.34
CA GLY A 18 -29.16 12.43 18.65
C GLY A 18 -29.04 11.55 17.40
N LEU A 19 -29.99 11.65 16.48
CA LEU A 19 -29.96 10.91 15.21
C LEU A 19 -28.79 11.35 14.32
N ALA A 20 -28.52 12.65 14.22
CA ALA A 20 -27.37 13.17 13.47
C ALA A 20 -26.04 12.65 14.03
N CYS A 21 -25.86 12.66 15.37
CA CYS A 21 -24.68 12.10 16.01
C CYS A 21 -24.51 10.60 15.71
N LEU A 22 -25.59 9.81 15.78
CA LEU A 22 -25.55 8.38 15.45
C LEU A 22 -25.12 8.14 13.99
N HIS A 23 -25.64 8.93 13.04
CA HIS A 23 -25.24 8.82 11.64
C HIS A 23 -23.75 9.16 11.42
N LEU A 24 -23.23 10.17 12.11
CA LEU A 24 -21.81 10.54 12.02
C LEU A 24 -20.91 9.43 12.59
N VAL A 25 -21.27 8.85 13.73
CA VAL A 25 -20.52 7.72 14.31
C VAL A 25 -20.56 6.51 13.37
N ASN A 26 -21.73 6.15 12.86
CA ASN A 26 -21.86 5.04 11.91
C ASN A 26 -21.06 5.28 10.64
N PHE A 27 -21.08 6.50 10.09
CA PHE A 27 -20.27 6.86 8.94
C PHE A 27 -18.77 6.77 9.24
N GLY A 28 -18.32 7.27 10.39
CA GLY A 28 -16.93 7.18 10.83
C GLY A 28 -16.45 5.73 10.97
N LEU A 29 -17.26 4.87 11.59
CA LEU A 29 -16.96 3.44 11.72
C LEU A 29 -16.94 2.74 10.36
N ALA A 30 -17.93 3.00 9.51
CA ALA A 30 -18.00 2.44 8.16
C ALA A 30 -16.78 2.87 7.32
N PHE A 31 -16.40 4.14 7.39
CA PHE A 31 -15.22 4.66 6.70
C PHE A 31 -13.91 4.03 7.22
N HIS A 32 -13.78 3.89 8.54
CA HIS A 32 -12.62 3.23 9.14
C HIS A 32 -12.51 1.77 8.68
N LEU A 33 -13.60 1.01 8.75
CA LEU A 33 -13.66 -0.38 8.28
C LEU A 33 -13.38 -0.49 6.78
N PHE A 34 -13.90 0.45 5.98
CA PHE A 34 -13.64 0.49 4.54
C PHE A 34 -12.15 0.68 4.25
N LYS A 35 -11.50 1.66 4.88
CA LYS A 35 -10.06 1.89 4.66
C LYS A 35 -9.20 0.70 5.10
N GLU A 36 -9.59 0.00 6.15
CA GLU A 36 -8.81 -1.12 6.71
C GLU A 36 -8.99 -2.43 5.92
N ASN A 37 -10.17 -2.65 5.32
CA ASN A 37 -10.48 -3.91 4.63
C ASN A 37 -10.44 -3.80 3.11
N VAL A 38 -10.77 -2.63 2.55
CA VAL A 38 -10.85 -2.42 1.10
C VAL A 38 -9.57 -1.78 0.56
N GLY A 39 -9.12 -0.71 1.22
CA GLY A 39 -8.02 0.12 0.78
C GLY A 39 -8.48 1.56 0.49
N GLY A 40 -7.63 2.33 -0.16
CA GLY A 40 -7.90 3.73 -0.42
C GLY A 40 -6.67 4.51 -0.90
N PRO A 41 -6.78 5.84 -1.01
CA PRO A 41 -5.64 6.68 -1.35
C PRO A 41 -4.61 6.69 -0.22
N CYS A 42 -3.34 6.47 -0.56
CA CYS A 42 -2.21 6.64 0.33
C CYS A 42 -1.14 7.52 -0.32
N PHE A 43 -0.44 8.30 0.50
CA PHE A 43 0.64 9.17 0.05
C PHE A 43 1.97 8.45 0.27
N MET A 44 2.70 8.23 -0.81
CA MET A 44 3.98 7.52 -0.78
C MET A 44 5.09 8.47 -1.22
N ALA A 45 6.11 8.63 -0.38
CA ALA A 45 7.26 9.49 -0.66
C ALA A 45 8.57 8.76 -0.31
N GLY A 46 9.61 9.03 -1.10
CA GLY A 46 10.95 8.51 -0.87
C GLY A 46 11.62 7.97 -2.14
N PRO A 47 12.96 7.86 -2.14
CA PRO A 47 13.73 7.63 -3.37
C PRO A 47 13.73 6.18 -3.83
N SER A 48 13.29 5.25 -2.98
CA SER A 48 13.51 3.80 -3.17
C SER A 48 12.77 3.18 -4.36
N MET A 49 11.73 3.85 -4.85
CA MET A 49 10.90 3.39 -5.96
C MET A 49 11.09 4.25 -7.21
N LEU A 50 12.11 5.11 -7.26
CA LEU A 50 12.46 5.83 -8.49
C LEU A 50 12.85 4.83 -9.59
N PRO A 51 12.46 5.05 -10.86
CA PRO A 51 11.67 6.17 -11.38
C PRO A 51 10.15 5.97 -11.32
N THR A 52 9.67 4.81 -10.83
CA THR A 52 8.26 4.43 -10.79
C THR A 52 7.43 5.37 -9.93
N LEU A 53 7.88 5.64 -8.70
CA LEU A 53 7.31 6.65 -7.80
C LEU A 53 8.34 7.74 -7.52
N ASP A 54 7.88 8.99 -7.53
CA ASP A 54 8.73 10.16 -7.29
C ASP A 54 9.13 10.30 -5.81
N ASN A 55 10.32 10.84 -5.57
CA ASN A 55 10.84 11.12 -4.25
C ASN A 55 10.05 12.23 -3.53
N SER A 56 9.54 13.23 -4.25
CA SER A 56 8.72 14.33 -3.68
C SER A 56 7.39 13.85 -3.11
N GLY A 57 6.95 12.66 -3.51
CA GLY A 57 5.73 12.02 -3.05
C GLY A 57 4.59 12.07 -4.08
N GLU A 58 3.85 10.98 -4.14
CA GLU A 58 2.73 10.78 -5.06
C GLU A 58 1.53 10.18 -4.32
N LEU A 59 0.32 10.51 -4.78
CA LEU A 59 -0.91 9.90 -4.26
C LEU A 59 -1.23 8.66 -5.09
N VAL A 60 -1.26 7.50 -4.42
CA VAL A 60 -1.52 6.22 -5.05
C VAL A 60 -2.74 5.53 -4.42
N ILE A 61 -3.36 4.62 -5.16
CA ILE A 61 -4.44 3.77 -4.64
C ILE A 61 -3.86 2.47 -4.15
N GLU A 62 -4.01 2.24 -2.86
CA GLU A 62 -3.77 0.96 -2.21
C GLU A 62 -5.06 0.12 -2.27
N SER A 63 -4.94 -1.12 -2.71
CA SER A 63 -5.99 -2.13 -2.70
C SER A 63 -5.61 -3.24 -1.73
N ILE A 64 -6.31 -3.32 -0.61
CA ILE A 64 -6.08 -4.29 0.48
C ILE A 64 -6.95 -5.54 0.28
N LEU A 65 -8.19 -5.36 -0.17
CA LEU A 65 -9.18 -6.44 -0.30
C LEU A 65 -8.67 -7.67 -1.07
N PRO A 66 -8.02 -7.52 -2.25
CA PRO A 66 -7.58 -8.68 -3.03
C PRO A 66 -6.55 -9.52 -2.27
N HIS A 67 -5.67 -8.89 -1.49
CA HIS A 67 -4.67 -9.58 -0.71
C HIS A 67 -5.28 -10.29 0.51
N ARG A 68 -6.27 -9.69 1.18
CA ARG A 68 -6.96 -10.32 2.31
C ARG A 68 -7.80 -11.54 1.89
N LEU A 69 -8.46 -11.47 0.73
CA LEU A 69 -9.29 -12.57 0.23
C LEU A 69 -8.48 -13.66 -0.47
N PHE A 70 -7.42 -13.27 -1.18
CA PHE A 70 -6.61 -14.18 -2.01
C PHE A 70 -5.11 -13.92 -1.79
N PRO A 71 -4.55 -14.30 -0.62
CA PRO A 71 -3.14 -14.04 -0.30
C PRO A 71 -2.18 -14.73 -1.30
N ASN A 72 -2.60 -15.85 -1.88
CA ASN A 72 -1.81 -16.61 -2.86
C ASN A 72 -1.85 -16.01 -4.29
N ARG A 73 -2.58 -14.92 -4.51
CA ARG A 73 -2.68 -14.27 -5.83
C ARG A 73 -1.56 -13.25 -6.09
N LEU A 74 -0.66 -13.06 -5.12
CA LEU A 74 0.46 -12.16 -5.29
C LEU A 74 1.32 -12.61 -6.48
N ALA A 75 1.60 -11.68 -7.39
CA ALA A 75 2.36 -11.95 -8.60
C ALA A 75 3.71 -11.22 -8.59
N ARG A 76 4.67 -11.78 -9.33
CA ARG A 76 5.96 -11.11 -9.59
C ARG A 76 5.70 -9.80 -10.34
N GLY A 77 6.50 -8.79 -10.05
CA GLY A 77 6.38 -7.46 -10.60
C GLY A 77 5.32 -6.57 -9.95
N GLU A 78 4.49 -7.09 -9.05
CA GLU A 78 3.48 -6.28 -8.37
C GLU A 78 4.12 -5.26 -7.43
N LEU A 79 3.55 -4.05 -7.41
CA LEU A 79 3.85 -3.04 -6.41
C LEU A 79 3.00 -3.29 -5.19
N ILE A 80 3.64 -3.42 -4.03
CA ILE A 80 2.98 -3.69 -2.77
C ILE A 80 3.35 -2.68 -1.70
N THR A 81 2.41 -2.47 -0.79
CA THR A 81 2.62 -1.81 0.48
C THR A 81 2.77 -2.87 1.57
N LEU A 82 3.74 -2.70 2.45
CA LEU A 82 3.95 -3.58 3.59
C LEU A 82 4.43 -2.81 4.81
N ILE A 83 4.23 -3.41 5.98
CA ILE A 83 4.86 -2.94 7.22
C ILE A 83 6.34 -3.26 7.14
N SER A 84 7.20 -2.26 7.39
CA SER A 84 8.65 -2.47 7.33
C SER A 84 9.10 -3.48 8.40
N PRO A 85 9.87 -4.53 8.02
CA PRO A 85 10.38 -5.51 8.98
C PRO A 85 11.39 -4.89 9.95
N VAL A 86 12.03 -3.77 9.57
CA VAL A 86 13.02 -3.06 10.38
C VAL A 86 12.36 -2.04 11.32
N ASN A 87 11.28 -1.40 10.87
CA ASN A 87 10.55 -0.40 11.66
C ASN A 87 9.03 -0.57 11.49
N PRO A 88 8.36 -1.23 12.44
CA PRO A 88 6.92 -1.51 12.37
C PRO A 88 6.03 -0.26 12.28
N SER A 89 6.53 0.91 12.66
CA SER A 89 5.80 2.18 12.57
C SER A 89 5.75 2.76 11.15
N ARG A 90 6.41 2.12 10.18
CA ARG A 90 6.50 2.61 8.78
C ARG A 90 5.88 1.62 7.80
N ILE A 91 5.05 2.17 6.91
CA ILE A 91 4.59 1.47 5.71
C ILE A 91 5.54 1.83 4.57
N ILE A 92 6.03 0.82 3.87
CA ILE A 92 6.95 0.96 2.74
C ILE A 92 6.32 0.43 1.46
N CYS A 93 6.71 0.99 0.31
CA CYS A 93 6.40 0.45 -1.01
C CYS A 93 7.62 -0.29 -1.56
N LYS A 94 7.39 -1.49 -2.09
CA LYS A 94 8.40 -2.28 -2.81
C LYS A 94 7.74 -3.04 -3.97
N ARG A 95 8.57 -3.55 -4.87
CA ARG A 95 8.16 -4.46 -5.93
C ARG A 95 8.45 -5.90 -5.52
N VAL A 96 7.51 -6.80 -5.80
CA VAL A 96 7.69 -8.24 -5.65
C VAL A 96 8.61 -8.74 -6.76
N ILE A 97 9.75 -9.31 -6.41
CA ILE A 97 10.69 -9.90 -7.37
C ILE A 97 10.54 -11.42 -7.41
N GLY A 98 10.34 -12.05 -6.24
CA GLY A 98 10.14 -13.50 -6.16
C GLY A 98 9.09 -13.92 -5.15
N LEU A 99 8.54 -15.08 -5.41
CA LEU A 99 7.48 -15.75 -4.67
C LEU A 99 8.03 -17.01 -3.96
N PRO A 100 7.28 -17.60 -3.02
CA PRO A 100 7.67 -18.84 -2.36
C PRO A 100 8.14 -19.93 -3.34
N GLY A 101 9.33 -20.47 -3.11
CA GLY A 101 9.95 -21.50 -3.95
C GLY A 101 10.84 -20.97 -5.07
N ASP A 102 10.84 -19.66 -5.35
CA ASP A 102 11.78 -19.08 -6.31
C ASP A 102 13.21 -19.10 -5.78
N ILE A 103 14.16 -19.15 -6.71
CA ILE A 103 15.59 -19.04 -6.44
C ILE A 103 16.06 -17.69 -6.99
N ILE A 104 16.61 -16.84 -6.13
CA ILE A 104 17.05 -15.48 -6.49
C ILE A 104 18.53 -15.32 -6.18
N CYS A 105 19.27 -14.74 -7.11
CA CYS A 105 20.62 -14.24 -6.86
C CYS A 105 20.53 -12.92 -6.06
N VAL A 106 21.13 -12.89 -4.87
CA VAL A 106 20.97 -11.78 -3.91
C VAL A 106 21.51 -10.46 -4.47
N ASP A 107 22.58 -10.52 -5.26
CA ASP A 107 23.17 -9.32 -5.83
C ASP A 107 23.83 -9.57 -7.19
N PRO A 108 23.20 -9.21 -8.31
CA PRO A 108 23.84 -9.33 -9.62
C PRO A 108 25.04 -8.38 -9.80
N THR A 109 25.20 -7.37 -8.93
CA THR A 109 26.26 -6.34 -9.03
C THR A 109 27.47 -6.64 -8.15
N GLY A 110 27.36 -7.50 -7.14
CA GLY A 110 28.45 -7.84 -6.23
C GLY A 110 28.81 -6.75 -5.21
N LEU A 111 28.02 -5.68 -5.09
CA LEU A 111 28.31 -4.51 -4.27
C LEU A 111 27.88 -4.66 -2.80
N LYS A 112 26.78 -5.38 -2.56
CA LYS A 112 26.20 -5.63 -1.24
C LYS A 112 26.42 -7.08 -0.78
N ALA A 113 26.40 -8.04 -1.70
CA ALA A 113 26.65 -9.45 -1.43
C ALA A 113 27.37 -10.10 -2.63
N PRO A 114 28.11 -11.21 -2.45
CA PRO A 114 28.70 -11.94 -3.58
C PRO A 114 27.61 -12.40 -4.56
N SER A 115 27.80 -12.15 -5.87
CA SER A 115 26.80 -12.49 -6.90
C SER A 115 26.52 -13.97 -7.07
N THR A 116 27.31 -14.83 -6.42
CA THR A 116 27.12 -16.28 -6.34
C THR A 116 26.13 -16.72 -5.28
N GLU A 117 25.70 -15.83 -4.38
CA GLU A 117 24.75 -16.17 -3.32
C GLU A 117 23.33 -16.28 -3.89
N HIS A 118 22.81 -17.51 -3.90
CA HIS A 118 21.44 -17.82 -4.28
C HIS A 118 20.62 -18.08 -3.02
N VAL A 119 19.46 -17.44 -2.94
CA VAL A 119 18.50 -17.64 -1.85
C VAL A 119 17.26 -18.33 -2.41
N VAL A 120 16.91 -19.46 -1.80
CA VAL A 120 15.61 -20.11 -2.02
C VAL A 120 14.59 -19.42 -1.11
N ILE A 121 13.53 -18.87 -1.69
CA ILE A 121 12.51 -18.17 -0.91
C ILE A 121 11.66 -19.19 -0.15
N PRO A 122 11.61 -19.14 1.20
CA PRO A 122 10.84 -20.10 1.98
C PRO A 122 9.33 -19.91 1.80
N LYS A 123 8.56 -20.93 2.17
CA LYS A 123 7.10 -20.85 2.15
C LYS A 123 6.61 -19.67 3.01
N GLY A 124 5.60 -18.96 2.51
CA GLY A 124 5.02 -17.79 3.17
C GLY A 124 5.92 -16.54 3.19
N HIS A 125 7.03 -16.54 2.46
CA HIS A 125 7.91 -15.38 2.30
C HIS A 125 7.99 -14.95 0.84
N ILE A 126 8.38 -13.70 0.63
CA ILE A 126 8.58 -13.07 -0.66
C ILE A 126 9.92 -12.35 -0.69
N TRP A 127 10.47 -12.18 -1.88
CA TRP A 127 11.63 -11.33 -2.10
C TRP A 127 11.17 -10.03 -2.73
N ILE A 128 11.50 -8.92 -2.09
CA ILE A 128 11.07 -7.59 -2.51
C ILE A 128 12.28 -6.71 -2.79
N ALA A 129 12.17 -5.86 -3.79
CA ALA A 129 13.19 -4.87 -4.12
C ALA A 129 12.56 -3.52 -4.43
N GLY A 130 13.28 -2.45 -4.14
CA GLY A 130 12.95 -1.13 -4.68
C GLY A 130 13.50 -0.99 -6.10
N ASP A 131 12.78 -0.28 -6.95
CA ASP A 131 13.22 0.00 -8.33
C ASP A 131 14.52 0.84 -8.37
N ASN A 132 14.76 1.63 -7.33
CA ASN A 132 16.02 2.33 -7.13
C ASN A 132 16.94 1.51 -6.23
N ALA A 133 17.65 0.56 -6.85
CA ALA A 133 18.52 -0.39 -6.16
C ALA A 133 19.55 0.26 -5.21
N ALA A 134 20.08 1.43 -5.58
CA ALA A 134 21.12 2.15 -4.83
C ALA A 134 20.59 2.84 -3.56
N TRP A 135 19.31 3.22 -3.53
CA TRP A 135 18.68 3.95 -2.44
C TRP A 135 17.49 3.20 -1.83
N SER A 136 17.49 1.87 -1.96
CA SER A 136 16.48 1.00 -1.38
C SER A 136 17.10 0.08 -0.34
N MET A 137 16.51 0.11 0.85
CA MET A 137 16.68 -0.92 1.87
C MET A 137 15.57 -1.96 1.66
N ASP A 138 15.94 -3.16 1.23
CA ASP A 138 15.00 -4.21 0.81
C ASP A 138 15.51 -5.63 1.11
N SER A 139 14.96 -6.67 0.45
CA SER A 139 15.33 -8.05 0.75
C SER A 139 16.81 -8.36 0.54
N ARG A 140 17.53 -7.53 -0.22
CA ARG A 140 18.99 -7.65 -0.36
C ARG A 140 19.74 -7.33 0.94
N ASP A 141 19.13 -6.53 1.83
CA ASP A 141 19.74 -6.10 3.09
C ASP A 141 19.28 -6.95 4.29
N TYR A 142 18.02 -7.42 4.30
CA TYR A 142 17.44 -8.17 5.43
C TYR A 142 16.88 -9.56 5.07
N GLY A 143 16.97 -9.98 3.81
CA GLY A 143 16.51 -11.29 3.33
C GLY A 143 15.02 -11.37 2.95
N PRO A 144 14.48 -12.59 2.80
CA PRO A 144 13.08 -12.82 2.46
C PRO A 144 12.13 -12.24 3.52
N VAL A 145 11.03 -11.62 3.08
CA VAL A 145 10.05 -10.95 3.95
C VAL A 145 8.80 -11.79 4.07
N SER A 146 8.25 -11.90 5.28
CA SER A 146 6.98 -12.59 5.51
C SER A 146 5.83 -11.94 4.74
N MET A 147 5.06 -12.75 4.02
CA MET A 147 3.85 -12.30 3.32
C MET A 147 2.81 -11.71 4.27
N ALA A 148 2.85 -12.05 5.56
CA ALA A 148 1.93 -11.49 6.56
C ALA A 148 2.15 -10.00 6.82
N LEU A 149 3.30 -9.44 6.45
CA LEU A 149 3.56 -8.00 6.55
C LEU A 149 2.96 -7.20 5.38
N VAL A 150 2.54 -7.89 4.32
CA VAL A 150 1.93 -7.25 3.15
C VAL A 150 0.56 -6.73 3.53
N ARG A 151 0.36 -5.43 3.28
CA ARG A 151 -0.89 -4.73 3.56
C ARG A 151 -1.80 -4.75 2.33
N GLY A 152 -1.25 -4.40 1.18
CA GLY A 152 -2.02 -4.36 -0.06
C GLY A 152 -1.15 -4.18 -1.29
N ARG A 153 -1.81 -4.11 -2.44
CA ARG A 153 -1.17 -3.78 -3.72
C ARG A 153 -1.41 -2.33 -4.09
N ILE A 154 -0.47 -1.71 -4.78
CA ILE A 154 -0.68 -0.40 -5.40
C ILE A 154 -1.33 -0.61 -6.76
N ALA A 155 -2.55 -0.15 -6.92
CA ALA A 155 -3.34 -0.32 -8.15
C ALA A 155 -3.12 0.83 -9.16
N ALA A 156 -2.97 2.06 -8.68
CA ALA A 156 -2.82 3.21 -9.56
C ALA A 156 -2.13 4.39 -8.88
N ARG A 157 -1.48 5.24 -9.66
CA ARG A 157 -1.10 6.60 -9.29
C ARG A 157 -2.20 7.56 -9.73
N ILE A 158 -2.70 8.37 -8.79
CA ILE A 158 -3.75 9.38 -9.03
C ILE A 158 -3.17 10.78 -9.13
N TYR A 159 -2.19 11.12 -8.29
CA TYR A 159 -1.57 12.45 -8.27
C TYR A 159 -0.05 12.32 -8.34
N PRO A 160 0.66 13.12 -9.17
CA PRO A 160 0.12 14.23 -9.98
C PRO A 160 -0.71 13.74 -11.18
N PHE A 161 -1.80 14.46 -11.49
CA PHE A 161 -2.80 14.03 -12.47
C PHE A 161 -2.23 13.85 -13.89
N ASN A 162 -1.18 14.59 -14.23
CA ASN A 162 -0.46 14.47 -15.51
C ASN A 162 0.33 13.16 -15.65
N ARG A 163 0.54 12.42 -14.57
CA ARG A 163 1.21 11.12 -14.54
C ARG A 163 0.26 10.00 -14.10
N PHE A 164 -1.06 10.15 -14.27
CA PHE A 164 -2.00 9.08 -13.93
C PHE A 164 -1.56 7.75 -14.58
N THR A 165 -1.47 6.68 -13.79
CA THR A 165 -0.98 5.39 -14.28
C THR A 165 -1.66 4.28 -13.50
N VAL A 166 -2.23 3.30 -14.20
CA VAL A 166 -2.71 2.07 -13.58
C VAL A 166 -1.55 1.08 -13.59
N PHE A 167 -1.16 0.59 -12.43
CA PHE A 167 -0.12 -0.40 -12.30
C PHE A 167 -0.74 -1.78 -12.51
N SER A 168 -0.29 -2.48 -13.55
CA SER A 168 -0.66 -3.87 -13.81
C SER A 168 0.50 -4.78 -13.42
N SER A 169 0.18 -5.97 -12.90
CA SER A 169 1.11 -7.05 -12.58
C SER A 169 1.86 -7.60 -13.80
N ALA A 170 1.53 -7.14 -15.01
CA ALA A 170 2.22 -7.46 -16.25
C ALA A 170 3.61 -6.79 -16.30
N ALA A 171 4.47 -7.06 -15.32
CA ALA A 171 5.89 -7.10 -15.62
C ALA A 171 6.06 -8.33 -16.52
N THR A 172 6.09 -8.08 -17.82
CA THR A 172 6.68 -8.99 -18.79
C THR A 172 8.12 -9.19 -18.33
N TYR A 173 8.36 -10.27 -17.58
CA TYR A 173 9.72 -10.73 -17.37
C TYR A 173 10.27 -11.05 -18.77
N ILE A 174 11.51 -10.65 -19.03
CA ILE A 174 12.20 -10.90 -20.28
C ILE A 174 12.43 -12.41 -20.35
N ASP A 175 11.45 -13.15 -20.86
CA ASP A 175 11.70 -14.41 -21.53
C ASP A 175 12.28 -14.05 -22.92
N GLN A 176 13.58 -13.78 -22.96
CA GLN A 176 14.41 -13.92 -24.16
C GLN A 176 15.56 -14.87 -23.84
#